data_AF-A0A925MD43-F1
#
_entry.id   AF-A0A925MD43-F1
#
_cell.length_a   1.000
_cell.length_b   1.000
_cell.length_c   1.000
_cell.angle_alpha   90.00
_cell.angle_beta   90.00
_cell.angle_gamma   90.00
#
_symmetry.space_group_name_H-M   'P 1'
#
loop_
_entity.id
_entity.type
_entity.pdbx_description
1 polymer ?
#
loop_
_entity_poly.entity_id
_entity_poly.type
_entity_poly.pdbx_seq_one_letter_code
_entity_poly.pdbx_strand_id
1 'polypeptide(L)'
;LAVIRAQRAEDRVTLASFALRTLVDVRRRGYGGETALSQSEVATLFGLPALLWRQLPFTGTAAQVPTHAGRIHFDRAVFIAKCHSIGLRVDFWTIDDRVEAARLLELGADGIMTNDPRALRSLFDPSLIV
;
A
#
# COMPACT_ATOMS: atom_id res chain seq x y z
N LEU A 1 -8.02 16.24 -7.27
CA LEU A 1 -6.76 17.04 -7.17
C LEU A 1 -6.99 18.47 -6.67
N ALA A 2 -7.92 19.24 -7.25
CA ALA A 2 -8.15 20.65 -6.85
C ALA A 2 -8.30 20.84 -5.33
N VAL A 3 -9.12 20.02 -4.65
CA VAL A 3 -9.29 20.05 -3.19
C VAL A 3 -7.97 19.81 -2.46
N ILE A 4 -7.21 18.77 -2.84
CA ILE A 4 -5.94 18.42 -2.18
C ILE A 4 -4.92 19.55 -2.32
N ARG A 5 -4.84 20.15 -3.51
CA ARG A 5 -3.94 21.29 -3.78
C ARG A 5 -4.33 22.54 -3.00
N ALA A 6 -5.62 22.86 -2.96
CA ALA A 6 -6.14 23.99 -2.18
C ALA A 6 -5.81 23.83 -0.68
N GLN A 7 -5.79 22.59 -0.18
CA GLN A 7 -5.44 22.26 1.20
C GLN A 7 -3.93 22.03 1.42
N ARG A 8 -3.09 22.22 0.39
CA ARG A 8 -1.64 21.93 0.41
C ARG A 8 -1.33 20.58 1.06
N ALA A 9 -2.06 19.55 0.68
CA ALA A 9 -2.08 18.27 1.38
C ALA A 9 -1.45 17.12 0.56
N GLU A 10 -0.75 17.42 -0.53
CA GLU A 10 -0.17 16.37 -1.39
C GLU A 10 0.88 15.52 -0.64
N ASP A 11 1.58 16.10 0.34
CA ASP A 11 2.58 15.44 1.19
C ASP A 11 2.00 14.46 2.21
N ARG A 12 0.73 14.61 2.57
CA ARG A 12 0.04 13.83 3.62
C ARG A 12 -1.17 13.05 3.13
N VAL A 13 -1.38 12.98 1.82
CA VAL A 13 -2.50 12.26 1.21
C VAL A 13 -1.97 11.22 0.22
N THR A 14 -2.32 9.97 0.47
CA THR A 14 -2.15 8.88 -0.48
C THR A 14 -3.39 8.74 -1.35
N LEU A 15 -3.24 8.74 -2.66
CA LEU A 15 -4.33 8.46 -3.60
C LEU A 15 -4.31 6.99 -4.04
N ALA A 16 -5.43 6.30 -3.85
CA ALA A 16 -5.61 4.90 -4.21
C ALA A 16 -6.78 4.70 -5.17
N SER A 17 -6.67 3.71 -6.06
CA SER A 17 -7.75 3.24 -6.92
C SER A 17 -7.38 1.88 -7.50
N PHE A 18 -8.36 0.99 -7.62
CA PHE A 18 -8.18 -0.28 -8.32
C PHE A 18 -7.91 -0.08 -9.82
N ALA A 19 -8.39 1.02 -10.40
CA ALA A 19 -8.31 1.30 -11.83
C ALA A 19 -6.99 2.00 -12.20
N LEU A 20 -6.13 1.30 -12.96
CA LEU A 20 -4.86 1.84 -13.47
C LEU A 20 -5.03 3.17 -14.22
N ARG A 21 -6.09 3.30 -15.03
CA ARG A 21 -6.36 4.51 -15.81
C ARG A 21 -6.53 5.74 -14.92
N THR A 22 -7.17 5.60 -13.77
CA THR A 22 -7.36 6.68 -12.80
C THR A 22 -6.04 7.11 -12.20
N LEU A 23 -5.20 6.16 -11.77
CA LEU A 23 -3.91 6.48 -11.16
C LEU A 23 -2.93 7.08 -12.18
N VAL A 24 -2.90 6.56 -13.41
CA VAL A 24 -2.11 7.15 -14.50
C VAL A 24 -2.55 8.57 -14.81
N ASP A 25 -3.86 8.85 -14.87
CA ASP A 25 -4.37 10.22 -15.08
C ASP A 25 -3.96 11.16 -13.92
N VAL A 26 -4.09 10.71 -12.66
CA VAL A 26 -3.64 11.45 -11.48
C VAL A 26 -2.14 11.78 -11.57
N ARG A 27 -1.30 10.79 -11.87
CA ARG A 27 0.16 10.94 -11.99
C ARG A 27 0.53 11.87 -13.15
N ARG A 28 -0.12 11.74 -14.31
CA ARG A 28 0.09 12.60 -15.50
C ARG A 28 -0.29 14.05 -15.26
N ARG A 29 -1.27 14.31 -14.39
CA ARG A 29 -1.66 15.67 -13.96
C ARG A 29 -0.68 16.29 -12.96
N GLY A 30 0.46 15.63 -12.69
CA GLY A 30 1.50 16.12 -11.81
C GLY A 30 1.08 16.11 -10.34
N TYR A 31 0.39 15.05 -9.89
CA TYR A 31 0.20 14.86 -8.45
C TYR A 31 1.56 14.55 -7.81
N GLY A 32 2.03 15.43 -6.92
CA GLY A 32 3.33 15.29 -6.26
C GLY A 32 3.33 14.37 -5.04
N GLY A 33 2.15 13.95 -4.58
CA GLY A 33 1.98 13.07 -3.43
C GLY A 33 2.07 11.59 -3.76
N GLU A 34 1.94 10.77 -2.73
CA GLU A 34 1.96 9.32 -2.89
C GLU A 34 0.72 8.79 -3.62
N THR A 35 0.93 7.79 -4.48
CA THR A 35 -0.15 6.95 -4.99
C THR A 35 0.06 5.49 -4.61
N ALA A 36 -1.03 4.78 -4.32
CA ALA A 36 -1.00 3.34 -4.22
C ALA A 36 -0.87 2.70 -5.62
N LEU A 37 -0.56 1.40 -5.65
CA LEU A 37 -0.63 0.57 -6.85
C LEU A 37 -2.08 0.19 -7.18
N SER A 38 -2.41 0.21 -8.47
CA SER A 38 -3.62 -0.42 -9.01
C SER A 38 -3.59 -1.94 -8.90
N GLN A 39 -4.75 -2.58 -9.12
CA GLN A 39 -4.84 -4.05 -9.12
C GLN A 39 -3.91 -4.69 -10.17
N SER A 40 -3.84 -4.13 -11.37
CA SER A 40 -2.95 -4.65 -12.42
C SER A 40 -1.48 -4.44 -12.09
N GLU A 41 -1.11 -3.32 -11.46
CA GLU A 41 0.27 -3.09 -11.00
C GLU A 41 0.65 -4.07 -9.89
N VAL A 42 -0.25 -4.38 -8.96
CA VAL A 42 -0.03 -5.43 -7.94
C VAL A 42 0.13 -6.82 -8.58
N ALA A 43 -0.68 -7.15 -9.59
CA ALA A 43 -0.56 -8.43 -10.30
C ALA A 43 0.80 -8.54 -11.04
N THR A 44 1.24 -7.47 -11.71
CA THR A 44 2.58 -7.38 -12.30
C THR A 44 3.66 -7.49 -11.25
N LEU A 45 3.51 -6.78 -10.12
CA LEU A 45 4.44 -6.83 -9.00
C LEU A 45 4.61 -8.25 -8.49
N PHE A 46 3.53 -9.01 -8.36
CA PHE A 46 3.58 -10.39 -7.89
C PHE A 46 4.40 -11.27 -8.83
N GLY A 47 4.11 -11.25 -10.12
CA GLY A 47 4.75 -12.13 -11.12
C GLY A 47 6.14 -11.72 -11.58
N LEU A 48 6.51 -10.44 -11.46
CA LEU A 48 7.74 -9.91 -12.04
C LEU A 48 8.90 -9.87 -11.01
N PRO A 49 10.12 -10.30 -11.33
CA PRO A 49 11.28 -10.13 -10.45
C PRO A 49 11.53 -8.67 -10.04
N ALA A 50 11.99 -8.45 -8.80
CA ALA A 50 12.23 -7.10 -8.25
C ALA A 50 13.19 -6.25 -9.09
N LEU A 51 14.17 -6.88 -9.74
CA LEU A 51 15.13 -6.19 -10.61
C LEU A 51 14.45 -5.57 -11.85
N LEU A 52 13.46 -6.26 -12.42
CA LEU A 52 12.73 -5.78 -13.59
C LEU A 52 11.67 -4.74 -13.21
N TRP A 53 11.13 -4.79 -11.99
CA TRP A 53 10.22 -3.77 -11.48
C TRP A 53 10.80 -2.36 -11.59
N ARG A 54 12.08 -2.20 -11.24
CA ARG A 54 12.80 -0.91 -11.27
C ARG A 54 12.91 -0.29 -12.68
N GLN A 55 12.68 -1.07 -13.73
CA GLN A 55 12.75 -0.58 -15.12
C GLN A 55 11.39 -0.14 -15.67
N LEU A 56 10.30 -0.42 -14.94
CA LEU A 56 8.95 -0.09 -15.38
C LEU A 56 8.58 1.34 -14.96
N PRO A 57 7.73 2.04 -15.73
CA PRO A 57 7.33 3.41 -15.45
C PRO A 57 6.29 3.52 -14.31
N PHE A 58 6.36 2.62 -13.33
CA PHE A 58 5.48 2.65 -12.16
C PHE A 58 5.97 3.69 -11.16
N THR A 59 5.05 4.52 -10.68
CA THR A 59 5.34 5.63 -9.76
C THR A 59 4.52 5.58 -8.48
N GLY A 60 3.77 4.50 -8.27
CA GLY A 60 3.14 4.25 -6.97
C GLY A 60 4.17 3.80 -5.94
N THR A 61 4.00 4.24 -4.70
CA THR A 61 4.93 3.96 -3.58
C THR A 61 4.29 3.10 -2.47
N ALA A 62 3.03 2.70 -2.64
CA ALA A 62 2.33 1.84 -1.68
C ALA A 62 1.59 0.67 -2.36
N ALA A 63 1.81 -0.55 -1.89
CA ALA A 63 1.03 -1.73 -2.23
C ALA A 63 -0.07 -1.93 -1.18
N GLN A 64 -1.31 -1.62 -1.55
CA GLN A 64 -2.47 -1.81 -0.67
C GLN A 64 -3.23 -3.05 -1.13
N VAL A 65 -3.13 -4.14 -0.38
CA VAL A 65 -3.52 -5.49 -0.85
C VAL A 65 -4.36 -6.23 0.17
N PRO A 66 -5.22 -7.18 -0.27
CA PRO A 66 -5.80 -8.16 0.64
C PRO A 66 -4.71 -9.15 1.09
N THR A 67 -4.99 -9.98 2.10
CA THR A 67 -4.07 -11.08 2.46
C THR A 67 -3.95 -12.09 1.34
N HIS A 68 -5.02 -12.33 0.57
CA HIS A 68 -5.00 -13.20 -0.60
C HIS A 68 -5.99 -12.76 -1.69
N ALA A 69 -5.73 -13.19 -2.93
CA ALA A 69 -6.64 -13.08 -4.06
C ALA A 69 -6.62 -14.39 -4.86
N GLY A 70 -7.71 -15.16 -4.79
CA GLY A 70 -7.73 -16.53 -5.32
C GLY A 70 -6.65 -17.39 -4.66
N ARG A 71 -5.71 -17.91 -5.45
CA ARG A 71 -4.58 -18.75 -4.98
C ARG A 71 -3.32 -17.95 -4.63
N ILE A 72 -3.36 -16.62 -4.79
CA ILE A 72 -2.23 -15.74 -4.55
C ILE A 72 -2.29 -15.24 -3.11
N HIS A 73 -1.19 -15.41 -2.37
CA HIS A 73 -1.04 -14.98 -0.99
C HIS A 73 -0.04 -13.82 -0.92
N PHE A 74 -0.51 -12.65 -0.52
CA PHE A 74 0.31 -11.45 -0.34
C PHE A 74 0.84 -11.32 1.09
N ASP A 75 0.23 -12.01 2.04
CA ASP A 75 0.59 -12.05 3.46
C ASP A 75 1.81 -12.93 3.78
N ARG A 76 2.70 -13.14 2.80
CA ARG A 76 3.94 -13.89 2.97
C ARG A 76 5.10 -12.92 3.14
N ALA A 77 5.98 -13.20 4.11
CA ALA A 77 7.19 -12.38 4.36
C ALA A 77 8.01 -12.12 3.09
N VAL A 78 8.09 -13.09 2.17
CA VAL A 78 8.81 -12.92 0.88
C VAL A 78 8.19 -11.87 -0.04
N PHE A 79 6.86 -11.72 -0.04
CA PHE A 79 6.19 -10.70 -0.82
C PHE A 79 6.41 -9.31 -0.20
N ILE A 80 6.28 -9.22 1.12
CA ILE A 80 6.51 -7.98 1.87
C ILE A 80 7.95 -7.51 1.69
N ALA A 81 8.93 -8.39 1.93
CA ALA A 81 10.35 -8.10 1.72
C ALA A 81 10.67 -7.69 0.27
N LYS A 82 10.00 -8.31 -0.72
CA LYS A 82 10.13 -7.91 -2.12
C LYS A 82 9.65 -6.47 -2.32
N CYS A 83 8.50 -6.10 -1.78
CA CYS A 83 7.96 -4.73 -1.86
C CYS A 83 8.92 -3.72 -1.23
N HIS A 84 9.41 -4.00 -0.02
CA HIS A 84 10.37 -3.13 0.65
C HIS A 84 11.68 -2.98 -0.13
N SER A 85 12.17 -4.06 -0.75
CA SER A 85 13.42 -4.04 -1.53
C SER A 85 13.39 -3.09 -2.75
N ILE A 86 12.20 -2.68 -3.18
CA ILE A 86 11.95 -1.75 -4.29
C ILE A 86 11.30 -0.44 -3.82
N GLY A 87 11.29 -0.19 -2.51
CA GLY A 87 10.83 1.06 -1.91
C GLY A 87 9.30 1.21 -1.81
N LEU A 88 8.55 0.11 -1.86
CA LEU A 88 7.10 0.13 -1.67
C LEU A 88 6.75 -0.10 -0.20
N ARG A 89 5.88 0.75 0.35
CA ARG A 89 5.11 0.46 1.57
C ARG A 89 4.09 -0.66 1.31
N VAL A 90 3.77 -1.48 2.30
CA VAL A 90 2.76 -2.56 2.20
C VAL A 90 1.67 -2.38 3.27
N ASP A 91 0.45 -2.10 2.83
CA ASP A 91 -0.72 -1.98 3.70
C ASP A 91 -1.72 -3.11 3.41
N PHE A 92 -2.26 -3.76 4.46
CA PHE A 92 -3.28 -4.80 4.30
C PHE A 92 -4.69 -4.30 4.60
N TRP A 93 -5.67 -4.72 3.79
CA TRP A 93 -7.09 -4.41 3.98
C TRP A 93 -7.98 -5.64 3.74
N THR A 94 -9.15 -5.79 4.36
CA THR A 94 -9.57 -5.16 5.62
C THR A 94 -9.35 -6.19 6.73
N ILE A 95 -8.59 -5.84 7.76
CA ILE A 95 -8.22 -6.77 8.84
C ILE A 95 -8.87 -6.29 10.13
N ASP A 96 -9.86 -7.03 10.60
CA ASP A 96 -10.59 -6.72 11.83
C ASP A 96 -10.16 -7.61 13.01
N ASP A 97 -9.54 -8.76 12.72
CA ASP A 97 -9.01 -9.64 13.75
C ASP A 97 -7.65 -9.14 14.27
N ARG A 98 -7.55 -9.00 15.60
CA ARG A 98 -6.34 -8.48 16.27
C ARG A 98 -5.15 -9.43 16.14
N VAL A 99 -5.37 -10.74 16.13
CA VAL A 99 -4.29 -11.73 16.02
C VAL A 99 -3.72 -11.72 14.61
N GLU A 100 -4.57 -11.65 13.59
CA GLU A 100 -4.16 -11.51 12.19
C GLU A 100 -3.41 -10.19 11.95
N ALA A 101 -3.92 -9.07 12.47
CA ALA A 101 -3.24 -7.78 12.37
C ALA A 101 -1.84 -7.83 13.01
N ALA A 102 -1.72 -8.40 14.22
CA ALA A 102 -0.43 -8.57 14.89
C ALA A 102 0.53 -9.43 14.05
N ARG A 103 0.05 -10.58 13.53
CA ARG A 103 0.85 -11.44 12.64
C ARG A 103 1.33 -10.71 11.39
N LEU A 104 0.48 -9.91 10.74
CA LEU A 104 0.85 -9.16 9.55
C LEU A 104 1.90 -8.10 9.86
N LEU A 105 1.77 -7.39 10.98
CA LEU A 105 2.77 -6.43 11.46
C LEU A 105 4.11 -7.11 11.76
N GLU A 106 4.09 -8.28 12.43
CA GLU A 106 5.30 -9.08 12.67
C GLU A 106 5.98 -9.56 11.37
N LEU A 107 5.21 -9.81 10.32
CA LEU A 107 5.72 -10.17 8.99
C LEU A 107 6.25 -8.97 8.21
N GLY A 108 6.10 -7.75 8.73
CA GLY A 108 6.61 -6.51 8.15
C GLY A 108 5.57 -5.67 7.41
N ALA A 109 4.27 -5.86 7.65
CA ALA A 109 3.27 -4.91 7.16
C ALA A 109 3.53 -3.50 7.74
N ASP A 110 3.40 -2.48 6.91
CA ASP A 110 3.58 -1.08 7.31
C ASP A 110 2.27 -0.45 7.78
N GLY A 111 1.13 -0.96 7.29
CA GLY A 111 -0.19 -0.44 7.60
C GLY A 111 -1.26 -1.53 7.64
N ILE A 112 -2.27 -1.31 8.49
CA ILE A 112 -3.47 -2.13 8.57
C ILE A 112 -4.69 -1.23 8.39
N MET A 113 -5.53 -1.55 7.41
CA MET A 113 -6.84 -0.94 7.23
C MET A 113 -7.88 -1.83 7.90
N THR A 114 -8.65 -1.25 8.82
CA THR A 114 -9.61 -1.96 9.68
C THR A 114 -10.90 -1.16 9.82
N ASN A 115 -12.01 -1.86 10.07
CA ASN A 115 -13.28 -1.26 10.47
C ASN A 115 -13.30 -0.87 11.95
N ASP A 116 -12.40 -1.40 12.79
CA ASP A 116 -12.26 -1.04 14.21
C ASP A 116 -10.81 -0.62 14.58
N PRO A 117 -10.42 0.64 14.26
CA PRO A 117 -9.10 1.16 14.62
C PRO A 117 -8.84 1.17 16.13
N ARG A 118 -9.89 1.22 16.96
CA ARG A 118 -9.74 1.27 18.43
C ARG A 118 -9.26 -0.09 18.95
N ALA A 119 -9.78 -1.19 18.41
CA ALA A 119 -9.36 -2.54 18.78
C ALA A 119 -7.87 -2.79 18.45
N LEU A 120 -7.38 -2.24 17.34
CA LEU A 120 -6.00 -2.44 16.89
C LEU A 120 -4.99 -1.43 17.45
N ARG A 121 -5.43 -0.32 18.04
CA ARG A 121 -4.55 0.78 18.51
C ARG A 121 -3.35 0.30 19.33
N SER A 122 -3.55 -0.67 20.22
CA SER A 122 -2.49 -1.20 21.09
C SER A 122 -1.38 -1.97 20.37
N LEU A 123 -1.58 -2.33 19.10
CA LEU A 123 -0.56 -2.99 18.28
C LEU A 123 0.45 -2.01 17.68
N PHE A 124 0.11 -0.72 17.63
CA PHE A 124 0.98 0.32 17.09
C PHE A 124 1.66 1.07 18.25
N ASP A 125 2.95 1.37 18.07
CA ASP A 125 3.71 2.12 19.07
C ASP A 125 3.05 3.51 19.29
N PRO A 126 2.63 3.85 20.53
CA PRO A 126 2.05 5.14 20.83
C PRO A 126 2.96 6.34 20.48
N SER A 127 4.27 6.13 20.37
CA SER A 127 5.25 7.16 20.01
C SER A 127 5.31 7.48 18.50
N LEU A 128 4.70 6.64 17.65
CA LEU A 128 4.63 6.82 16.19
C LEU A 128 3.38 7.57 15.73
N ILE A 129 2.49 7.95 16.65
CA ILE A 129 1.30 8.77 16.36
C ILE A 129 1.62 10.21 16.75
N VAL A 130 2.36 10.93 15.89
CA VAL A 130 2.62 12.37 16.04
C VAL A 130 2.22 13.09 14.76
#